data_AF-A0AAU9RS15-F1
#
_entry.id   AF-A0AAU9RS15-F1
#
_cell.length_a   1.000
_cell.length_b   1.000
_cell.length_c   1.000
_cell.angle_alpha   90.00
_cell.angle_beta   90.00
_cell.angle_gamma   90.00
#
_symmetry.space_group_name_H-M   'P 1'
#
loop_
_entity.id
_entity.type
_entity.pdbx_description
1 polymer ?
#
loop_
_entity_poly.entity_id
_entity_poly.type
_entity_poly.pdbx_seq_one_letter_code
_entity_poly.pdbx_strand_id
1 'polypeptide(L)' 'MGLKQECGDEVYEAMTKALEELNEYNPNGRCPVPELWNRKERRKAKLAEGVAQILKQWKQQQKRYRRRL' A
#
# COMPACT_ATOMS: atom_id res chain seq x y z
N MET A 1 -33.01 -9.14 16.49
CA MET A 1 -32.14 -10.22 15.98
C MET A 1 -30.78 -9.58 15.72
N GLY A 2 -29.71 -10.19 16.21
CA GLY A 2 -28.35 -9.70 15.95
C GLY A 2 -27.80 -10.32 14.68
N LEU A 3 -26.89 -9.64 13.97
CA LEU A 3 -26.22 -10.13 12.77
C LEU A 3 -25.66 -11.56 12.92
N LYS A 4 -25.16 -11.91 14.10
CA LYS A 4 -24.67 -13.25 14.42
C LYS A 4 -25.75 -14.34 14.34
N GLN A 5 -26.99 -14.02 14.72
CA GLN A 5 -28.14 -14.92 14.63
C GLN A 5 -28.64 -15.11 13.19
N GLU A 6 -28.41 -14.14 12.31
CA GLU A 6 -28.89 -14.16 10.92
C GLU A 6 -27.87 -14.78 9.95
N CYS A 7 -26.57 -14.54 10.16
CA CYS A 7 -25.51 -15.01 9.26
C CYS A 7 -24.85 -16.33 9.71
N GLY A 8 -25.10 -16.77 10.95
CA GLY A 8 -24.40 -17.91 11.54
C GLY A 8 -22.98 -17.57 12.00
N ASP A 9 -22.45 -18.40 12.89
CA ASP A 9 -21.19 -18.13 13.60
C ASP A 9 -19.99 -18.02 12.65
N GLU A 10 -19.88 -18.90 11.65
CA GLU A 10 -18.75 -18.94 10.72
C GLU A 10 -18.64 -17.67 9.87
N VAL A 11 -19.77 -17.18 9.32
CA VAL A 11 -19.79 -15.96 8.50
C VAL A 11 -19.48 -14.74 9.36
N TYR A 12 -20.03 -14.71 10.58
CA TYR A 12 -19.76 -13.64 11.54
C TYR A 12 -18.27 -13.57 11.89
N GLU A 13 -17.65 -14.70 12.23
CA GLU A 13 -16.22 -14.77 12.53
C GLU A 13 -15.35 -14.36 11.34
N ALA A 14 -15.68 -14.82 10.13
CA ALA A 14 -14.96 -14.43 8.92
C ALA A 14 -15.01 -12.92 8.66
N MET A 15 -16.18 -12.29 8.85
CA MET A 15 -16.33 -10.84 8.74
C MET A 15 -15.56 -10.08 9.81
N THR A 16 -15.61 -10.51 11.07
CA THR A 16 -14.87 -9.90 12.17
C THR A 16 -13.38 -9.94 11.90
N LYS A 17 -12.86 -11.10 11.49
CA LYS A 17 -11.44 -11.26 11.16
C LYS A 17 -11.00 -10.36 10.00
N ALA A 18 -11.78 -10.31 8.91
CA ALA A 18 -11.47 -9.44 7.78
C ALA A 18 -11.45 -7.95 8.19
N LEU A 19 -12.35 -7.52 9.08
CA LEU A 19 -12.38 -6.16 9.62
C LEU A 19 -11.19 -5.85 10.52
N GLU A 20 -10.75 -6.81 11.33
CA GLU A 20 -9.55 -6.70 12.16
C GLU A 20 -8.29 -6.54 11.30
N GLU A 21 -8.11 -7.40 10.29
CA GLU A 21 -7.00 -7.33 9.34
C GLU A 21 -6.94 -5.98 8.60
N LEU A 22 -8.09 -5.43 8.18
CA LEU A 22 -8.18 -4.10 7.58
C LEU A 22 -7.82 -2.98 8.56
N ASN A 23 -8.23 -3.10 9.82
CA ASN A 23 -7.91 -2.11 10.87
C ASN A 23 -6.43 -2.14 11.25
N GLU A 24 -5.79 -3.31 11.33
CA GLU A 24 -4.35 -3.43 11.59
C GLU A 24 -3.53 -2.82 10.45
N TYR A 25 -3.93 -3.06 9.21
CA TYR A 25 -3.17 -2.61 8.05
C TYR A 25 -3.36 -1.11 7.77
N ASN A 26 -4.59 -0.61 7.84
CA ASN A 26 -4.92 0.78 7.56
C ASN A 26 -6.19 1.20 8.34
N PRO A 27 -6.06 1.60 9.62
CA PRO A 27 -7.22 1.87 10.49
C PRO A 27 -8.15 2.95 9.94
N ASN A 28 -7.56 3.97 9.29
CA ASN A 28 -8.30 5.11 8.76
C ASN A 28 -8.96 4.81 7.41
N GLY A 29 -8.28 4.06 6.54
CA GLY A 29 -8.76 3.80 5.18
C GLY A 29 -9.53 2.50 5.00
N ARG A 30 -9.29 1.50 5.86
CA ARG A 30 -9.81 0.13 5.77
C ARG A 30 -9.76 -0.44 4.35
N CYS A 31 -8.69 -0.10 3.63
CA CYS A 31 -8.46 -0.48 2.24
C CYS A 31 -6.99 -0.86 2.05
N PRO A 32 -6.70 -1.81 1.15
CA PRO A 32 -5.34 -2.12 0.73
C PRO A 32 -4.63 -0.85 0.22
N VAL A 33 -3.39 -0.65 0.67
CA VAL A 33 -2.57 0.52 0.29
C VAL A 33 -1.55 0.03 -0.73
N PRO A 34 -1.42 0.71 -1.89
CA PRO A 34 -0.39 0.36 -2.85
C PRO A 34 1.00 0.46 -2.24
N GLU A 35 1.81 -0.60 -2.37
CA GLU A 35 3.18 -0.63 -1.88
C GLU A 35 4.19 -0.53 -3.01
N LEU A 36 5.27 0.21 -2.78
CA LEU A 36 6.37 0.27 -3.73
C LEU A 36 7.19 -1.03 -3.64
N TRP A 37 7.31 -1.75 -4.76
CA TRP A 37 8.05 -3.01 -4.82
C TRP A 37 9.39 -2.88 -5.53
N ASN A 38 10.48 -3.32 -4.89
CA ASN A 38 11.77 -3.44 -5.54
C ASN A 38 11.83 -4.77 -6.29
N ARG A 39 11.57 -4.73 -7.61
CA ARG A 39 11.56 -5.92 -8.46
C ARG A 39 12.91 -6.65 -8.52
N LYS A 40 14.03 -5.94 -8.35
CA LYS A 40 15.37 -6.55 -8.37
C LYS A 40 15.62 -7.38 -7.11
N GLU A 41 15.31 -6.79 -5.96
CA GLU A 41 15.51 -7.41 -4.65
C GLU A 41 14.35 -8.32 -4.22
N ARG A 42 13.29 -8.41 -5.04
CA ARG A 42 12.06 -9.18 -4.79
C ARG A 42 11.45 -8.96 -3.41
N ARG A 43 11.43 -7.71 -2.95
CA ARG A 43 10.81 -7.29 -1.68
C ARG A 43 10.20 -5.90 -1.80
N LYS A 44 9.45 -5.48 -0.78
CA LYS A 44 9.02 -4.10 -0.62
C LYS A 44 10.24 -3.17 -0.66
N ALA A 45 10.12 -2.09 -1.42
CA ALA A 45 11.14 -1.08 -1.50
C ALA A 45 11.28 -0.35 -0.16
N LYS A 46 12.52 -0.12 0.26
CA LYS A 46 12.83 0.73 1.41
C LYS A 46 12.58 2.18 1.03
N LEU A 47 12.24 3.02 2.02
CA LEU A 47 12.04 4.46 1.81
C LEU A 47 13.23 5.11 1.08
N ALA A 48 14.46 4.78 1.49
CA ALA A 48 15.68 5.30 0.86
C ALA A 48 15.77 4.94 -0.64
N GLU A 49 15.33 3.74 -1.05
CA GLU A 49 15.31 3.33 -2.46
C GLU A 49 14.31 4.17 -3.26
N GLY A 50 13.14 4.45 -2.68
CA GLY A 50 12.13 5.34 -3.27
C GLY A 50 12.63 6.78 -3.44
N VAL A 51 13.19 7.37 -2.38
CA VAL A 51 13.76 8.73 -2.41
C VAL A 51 14.88 8.84 -3.44
N ALA A 52 15.79 7.87 -3.49
CA ALA A 52 16.87 7.84 -4.47
C ALA A 52 16.35 7.79 -5.92
N GLN A 53 15.28 7.04 -6.17
CA GLN A 53 14.64 6.99 -7.50
C GLN A 53 14.02 8.32 -7.91
N ILE A 54 13.30 8.99 -7.00
CA ILE A 54 12.69 10.30 -7.27
C ILE A 54 13.78 11.33 -7.60
N LEU A 55 14.84 11.39 -6.81
CA LEU A 55 15.97 12.29 -7.05
C LEU A 55 16.66 12.03 -8.38
N LYS A 56 16.82 10.75 -8.76
CA LYS A 56 17.39 10.36 -10.06
C LYS A 56 16.53 10.88 -11.21
N GLN A 57 15.21 10.67 -11.15
CA GLN A 57 14.28 11.13 -12.18
C GLN A 57 14.29 12.66 -12.29
N TRP A 58 14.25 13.38 -11.17
CA TRP A 58 14.30 14.84 -11.15
C TRP A 58 15.58 15.38 -11.81
N LYS A 59 16.76 14.83 -11.46
CA LYS A 59 18.03 15.22 -12.10
C LYS A 59 18.03 14.96 -13.61
N GLN A 60 17.43 13.86 -14.07
CA GLN A 60 17.28 13.59 -15.49
C GLN A 60 16.38 14.61 -16.19
N GLN A 61 15.26 14.98 -15.58
CA GLN A 61 14.36 16.00 -16.12
C GLN A 61 15.05 17.37 -16.22
N GLN A 62 15.79 17.78 -15.20
CA GLN A 62 16.57 19.02 -15.25
C GLN A 62 17.58 19.03 -16.39
N LYS A 63 18.30 17.92 -16.61
CA LYS A 63 19.22 17.80 -17.75
C LYS A 63 18.49 17.92 -19.09
N ARG A 64 17.29 17.35 -19.22
CA ARG A 64 16.47 17.45 -20.43
C ARG A 64 16.01 18.88 -20.67
N TYR A 65 15.57 19.58 -19.62
CA TYR A 65 15.19 20.99 -19.70
C TYR A 65 16.35 21.87 -20.16
N ARG A 66 17.54 21.71 -19.56
CA ARG A 66 18.74 22.47 -19.94
C ARG A 66 19.23 22.23 -21.37
N ARG A 67 18.92 21.07 -21.97
CA ARG A 67 19.25 20.76 -23.37
C ARG A 67 18.28 21.36 -24.38
N ARG A 68 17.13 21.87 -23.91
CA ARG A 68 16.10 22.50 -24.74
C ARG A 68 16.18 24.03 -24.72
N LEU A 69 17.00 24.58 -23.82
CA LEU A 69 17.46 25.96 -23.85
C LEU A 69 18.69 26.04 -24.75
#